data_AF-A0A094YZI9-F1
#
_entry.id   AF-A0A094YZI9-F1
#
_cell.length_a   1.000
_cell.length_b   1.000
_cell.length_c   1.000
_cell.angle_alpha   90.00
_cell.angle_beta   90.00
_cell.angle_gamma   90.00
#
_symmetry.space_group_name_H-M   'P 1'
#
loop_
_entity.id
_entity.type
_entity.pdbx_description
1 polymer ?
#
loop_
_entity_poly.entity_id
_entity_poly.type
_entity_poly.pdbx_seq_one_letter_code
_entity_poly.pdbx_strand_id
1 'polypeptide(L)'
;MFEFTGLRVLHQDMINKSEDRVVFPFEYNGKGFSCIFLVDVIPYRLYLTTLGTKPEVFELEIKKGYKVSSYLKDYNKLVAYLDFKYDPNHTFKPKDFFEVLNKKVPAEFSKRPKYTEVLNIAADVRKIEERDKIYFFGWYKNPAGRKVRPENLEKTKSAFGDEKAQVCSDKNISSCWTDVANSEDLTKLNEV
;
A
#
# COMPACT_ATOMS: atom_id res chain seq x y z
N MET A 1 2.07 -20.88 0.73
CA MET A 1 2.15 -19.67 -0.13
C MET A 1 1.02 -19.72 -1.13
N PHE A 2 0.46 -18.57 -1.47
CA PHE A 2 -0.58 -18.42 -2.49
C PHE A 2 -0.05 -17.53 -3.63
N GLU A 3 -0.46 -17.79 -4.87
CA GLU A 3 -0.05 -17.02 -6.05
C GLU A 3 -1.22 -16.21 -6.61
N PHE A 4 -1.05 -14.90 -6.72
CA PHE A 4 -2.03 -13.98 -7.29
C PHE A 4 -1.83 -13.82 -8.80
N THR A 5 -2.35 -14.76 -9.59
CA THR A 5 -2.33 -14.67 -11.05
C THR A 5 -3.09 -13.45 -11.59
N GLY A 6 -4.15 -12.99 -10.90
CA GLY A 6 -4.90 -11.79 -11.25
C GLY A 6 -4.04 -10.52 -11.13
N LEU A 7 -3.22 -10.41 -10.08
CA LEU A 7 -2.28 -9.28 -9.94
C LEU A 7 -1.23 -9.27 -11.06
N ARG A 8 -0.84 -10.43 -11.59
CA ARG A 8 0.06 -10.52 -12.75
C ARG A 8 -0.59 -9.92 -14.00
N VAL A 9 -1.86 -10.26 -14.25
CA VAL A 9 -2.60 -9.74 -15.40
C VAL A 9 -2.76 -8.22 -15.26
N LEU A 10 -3.21 -7.74 -14.10
CA LEU A 10 -3.34 -6.31 -13.82
C LEU A 10 -2.02 -5.56 -13.99
N HIS A 11 -0.93 -6.08 -13.44
CA HIS A 11 0.39 -5.44 -13.55
C HIS A 11 0.86 -5.37 -15.01
N GLN A 12 0.56 -6.37 -15.84
CA GLN A 12 0.91 -6.32 -17.26
C GLN A 12 0.18 -5.17 -17.98
N ASP A 13 -1.09 -4.93 -17.66
CA ASP A 13 -1.83 -3.79 -18.19
C ASP A 13 -1.32 -2.45 -17.64
N MET A 14 -0.95 -2.39 -16.36
CA MET A 14 -0.31 -1.21 -15.75
C MET A 14 1.01 -0.86 -16.47
N ILE A 15 1.86 -1.84 -16.79
CA ILE A 15 3.09 -1.63 -17.57
C ILE A 15 2.76 -1.00 -18.93
N ASN A 16 1.76 -1.53 -19.64
CA ASN A 16 1.36 -1.00 -20.95
C ASN A 16 0.88 0.46 -20.87
N LYS A 17 0.34 0.87 -19.72
CA LYS A 17 -0.13 2.23 -19.44
C LYS A 17 0.91 3.11 -18.72
N SER A 18 2.12 2.60 -18.49
CA SER A 18 3.18 3.27 -17.74
C SER A 18 2.75 3.68 -16.32
N GLU A 19 1.98 2.81 -15.66
CA GLU A 19 1.51 3.00 -14.29
C GLU A 19 2.15 2.00 -13.33
N ASP A 20 2.33 2.41 -12.09
CA ASP A 20 3.05 1.67 -11.03
C ASP A 20 2.19 1.45 -9.78
N ARG A 21 1.02 2.08 -9.72
CA ARG A 21 0.10 2.07 -8.58
C ARG A 21 -1.33 2.11 -9.07
N VAL A 22 -2.19 1.28 -8.50
CA VAL A 22 -3.61 1.21 -8.89
C VAL A 22 -4.52 1.05 -7.69
N VAL A 23 -5.68 1.70 -7.73
CA VAL A 23 -6.77 1.53 -6.76
C VAL A 23 -7.96 0.85 -7.42
N PHE A 24 -8.48 -0.21 -6.80
CA PHE A 24 -9.66 -0.93 -7.29
C PHE A 24 -10.55 -1.43 -6.16
N PRO A 25 -11.87 -1.54 -6.37
CA PRO A 25 -12.77 -2.12 -5.39
C PRO A 25 -12.67 -3.65 -5.39
N PHE A 26 -12.94 -4.25 -4.24
CA PHE A 26 -13.11 -5.69 -4.09
C PHE A 26 -14.29 -5.97 -3.14
N GLU A 27 -15.03 -7.05 -3.38
CA GLU A 27 -16.12 -7.46 -2.50
C GLU A 27 -16.01 -8.96 -2.18
N TYR A 28 -16.23 -9.29 -0.91
CA TYR A 28 -16.34 -10.65 -0.42
C TYR A 28 -17.64 -10.80 0.38
N ASN A 29 -18.58 -11.62 -0.09
CA ASN A 29 -19.88 -11.86 0.57
C ASN A 29 -20.62 -10.57 0.98
N GLY A 30 -20.70 -9.57 0.08
CA GLY A 30 -21.36 -8.28 0.36
C GLY A 30 -20.55 -7.32 1.25
N LYS A 31 -19.33 -7.70 1.65
CA LYS A 31 -18.41 -6.84 2.41
C LYS A 31 -17.38 -6.25 1.45
N GLY A 32 -17.41 -4.93 1.30
CA GLY A 32 -16.54 -4.21 0.38
C GLY A 32 -15.15 -3.92 0.94
N PHE A 33 -14.19 -3.75 0.05
CA PHE A 33 -12.83 -3.34 0.32
C PHE A 33 -12.38 -2.32 -0.72
N SER A 34 -11.59 -1.34 -0.31
CA SER A 34 -10.77 -0.53 -1.22
C SER A 34 -9.37 -1.14 -1.26
N CYS A 35 -8.93 -1.56 -2.44
CA CYS A 35 -7.62 -2.17 -2.64
C CYS A 35 -6.67 -1.17 -3.27
N ILE A 36 -5.44 -1.07 -2.74
CA ILE A 36 -4.35 -0.35 -3.39
C ILE A 36 -3.20 -1.31 -3.64
N PHE A 37 -2.79 -1.42 -4.90
CA PHE A 37 -1.66 -2.23 -5.32
C PHE A 37 -0.50 -1.34 -5.79
N LEU A 38 0.67 -1.51 -5.19
CA LEU A 38 1.90 -0.78 -5.48
C LEU A 38 2.97 -1.75 -6.01
N VAL A 39 3.52 -1.47 -7.19
CA VAL A 39 4.59 -2.28 -7.80
C VAL A 39 5.94 -1.56 -7.86
N ASP A 40 5.97 -0.27 -7.54
CA ASP A 40 7.19 0.54 -7.37
C ASP A 40 7.84 0.39 -5.98
N VAL A 41 7.33 -0.52 -5.16
CA VAL A 41 7.82 -0.82 -3.82
C VAL A 41 8.16 -2.30 -3.72
N ILE A 42 9.35 -2.67 -3.21
CA ILE A 42 9.78 -4.07 -3.08
C ILE A 42 9.79 -4.50 -1.60
N PRO A 43 9.18 -5.67 -1.26
CA PRO A 43 8.24 -6.43 -2.10
C PRO A 43 6.99 -5.59 -2.44
N TYR A 44 6.31 -5.92 -3.55
CA TYR A 44 5.07 -5.24 -3.95
C TYR A 44 4.06 -5.26 -2.81
N ARG A 45 3.24 -4.21 -2.70
CA ARG A 45 2.29 -4.08 -1.58
C ARG A 45 0.87 -4.09 -2.11
N LEU A 46 0.04 -4.94 -1.54
CA LEU A 46 -1.41 -4.88 -1.72
C LEU A 46 -2.05 -4.54 -0.38
N TYR A 47 -2.58 -3.33 -0.28
CA TYR A 47 -3.40 -2.91 0.85
C TYR A 47 -4.87 -3.23 0.58
N LEU A 48 -5.56 -3.71 1.62
CA LEU A 48 -7.00 -3.97 1.64
C LEU A 48 -7.58 -3.16 2.79
N THR A 49 -8.38 -2.15 2.47
CA THR A 49 -9.03 -1.31 3.49
C THR A 49 -10.51 -1.67 3.55
N THR A 50 -11.01 -2.04 4.74
CA THR A 50 -12.44 -2.31 4.91
C THR A 50 -13.26 -1.02 4.78
N LEU A 51 -14.54 -1.16 4.43
CA LEU A 51 -15.47 -0.03 4.38
C LEU A 51 -16.24 0.09 5.71
N GLY A 52 -16.64 1.30 6.07
CA GLY A 52 -17.46 1.56 7.26
C GLY A 52 -16.89 2.65 8.16
N THR A 53 -17.44 2.77 9.38
CA THR A 53 -17.11 3.84 10.34
C THR A 53 -15.77 3.64 11.05
N LYS A 54 -15.23 2.42 11.04
CA LYS A 54 -13.92 2.07 11.60
C LYS A 54 -13.18 1.19 10.58
N PRO A 55 -12.61 1.79 9.53
CA PRO A 55 -11.87 1.03 8.53
C PRO A 55 -10.64 0.38 9.16
N GLU A 56 -10.40 -0.87 8.80
CA GLU A 56 -9.21 -1.63 9.16
C GLU A 56 -8.39 -1.85 7.88
N VAL A 57 -7.08 -1.69 7.99
CA VAL A 57 -6.14 -1.88 6.89
C VAL A 57 -5.40 -3.20 7.06
N PHE A 58 -5.41 -4.01 6.01
CA PHE A 58 -4.58 -5.20 5.90
C PHE A 58 -3.52 -4.99 4.83
N GLU A 59 -2.27 -5.35 5.11
CA GLU A 59 -1.20 -5.36 4.14
C GLU A 59 -0.81 -6.79 3.75
N LEU A 60 -0.73 -7.02 2.44
CA LEU A 60 -0.13 -8.21 1.85
C LEU A 60 1.17 -7.82 1.14
N GLU A 61 2.29 -8.36 1.62
CA GLU A 61 3.56 -8.31 0.90
C GLU A 61 3.55 -9.35 -0.23
N ILE A 62 3.49 -8.86 -1.46
CA ILE A 62 3.47 -9.65 -2.69
C ILE A 62 4.91 -9.82 -3.18
N LYS A 63 5.48 -10.99 -2.89
CA LYS A 63 6.85 -11.35 -3.26
C LYS A 63 6.96 -11.69 -4.75
N LYS A 64 8.21 -11.83 -5.22
CA LYS A 64 8.55 -12.26 -6.58
C LYS A 64 7.70 -13.45 -7.03
N GLY A 65 7.15 -13.35 -8.24
CA GLY A 65 6.21 -14.33 -8.78
C GLY A 65 4.76 -14.13 -8.32
N TYR A 66 4.42 -12.97 -7.75
CA TYR A 66 3.09 -12.63 -7.22
C TYR A 66 2.67 -13.55 -6.06
N LYS A 67 3.63 -13.91 -5.21
CA LYS A 67 3.43 -14.87 -4.12
C LYS A 67 3.23 -14.16 -2.79
N VAL A 68 2.21 -14.57 -2.04
CA VAL A 68 1.95 -14.09 -0.69
C VAL A 68 2.12 -15.21 0.33
N SER A 69 2.48 -14.84 1.56
CA SER A 69 2.41 -15.76 2.71
C SER A 69 0.97 -16.23 2.90
N SER A 70 0.79 -17.48 3.33
CA SER A 70 -0.53 -18.00 3.70
C SER A 70 -0.97 -17.53 5.09
N TYR A 71 -0.11 -16.78 5.79
CA TYR A 71 -0.38 -16.16 7.08
C TYR A 71 -0.84 -14.71 6.90
N LEU A 72 -1.91 -14.33 7.58
CA LEU A 72 -2.42 -12.97 7.66
C LEU A 72 -2.35 -12.52 9.12
N LYS A 73 -1.49 -11.54 9.43
CA LYS A 73 -1.20 -11.09 10.80
C LYS A 73 -2.46 -10.71 11.58
N ASP A 74 -3.39 -10.03 10.92
CA ASP A 74 -4.63 -9.53 11.53
C ASP A 74 -5.86 -10.36 11.12
N TYR A 75 -5.69 -11.67 10.90
CA TYR A 75 -6.76 -12.58 10.47
C TYR A 75 -8.04 -12.47 11.32
N ASN A 76 -7.95 -12.34 12.64
CA ASN A 76 -9.13 -12.22 13.51
C ASN A 76 -9.96 -10.96 13.20
N LYS A 77 -9.30 -9.85 12.83
CA LYS A 77 -10.00 -8.63 12.41
C LYS A 77 -10.72 -8.83 11.07
N LEU A 78 -10.09 -9.58 10.15
CA LEU A 78 -10.72 -9.92 8.88
C LEU A 78 -11.95 -10.79 9.10
N VAL A 79 -11.86 -11.83 9.94
CA VAL A 79 -13.00 -12.69 10.29
C VAL A 79 -14.13 -11.89 10.92
N ALA A 80 -13.81 -10.99 11.84
CA ALA A 80 -14.80 -10.12 12.48
C ALA A 80 -15.49 -9.19 11.47
N TYR A 81 -14.74 -8.59 10.54
CA TYR A 81 -15.31 -7.73 9.49
C TYR A 81 -16.22 -8.50 8.53
N LEU A 82 -15.78 -9.70 8.13
CA LEU A 82 -16.53 -10.57 7.23
C LEU A 82 -17.80 -11.17 7.87
N ASP A 83 -17.95 -11.03 9.20
CA ASP A 83 -19.10 -11.51 9.96
C ASP A 83 -19.36 -13.00 9.73
N PHE A 84 -18.29 -13.79 9.68
CA PHE A 84 -18.41 -15.24 9.49
C PHE A 84 -19.11 -15.88 10.68
N LYS A 85 -20.24 -16.52 10.39
CA LYS A 85 -20.88 -17.45 11.31
C LYS A 85 -20.08 -18.76 11.32
N TYR A 86 -20.02 -19.38 12.48
CA TYR A 86 -19.41 -20.69 12.64
C TYR A 86 -20.06 -21.71 11.70
N ASP A 87 -19.24 -22.37 10.88
CA ASP A 87 -19.64 -23.49 10.03
C ASP A 87 -18.90 -24.77 10.49
N PRO A 88 -19.62 -25.79 10.99
CA PRO A 88 -18.98 -27.03 11.44
C PRO A 88 -18.32 -27.82 10.30
N ASN A 89 -18.67 -27.55 9.03
CA ASN A 89 -18.16 -28.28 7.87
C ASN A 89 -16.97 -27.61 7.18
N HIS A 90 -16.71 -26.32 7.47
CA HIS A 90 -15.60 -25.60 6.87
C HIS A 90 -15.05 -24.51 7.79
N THR A 91 -13.76 -24.57 8.09
CA THR A 91 -13.05 -23.48 8.78
C THR A 91 -12.48 -22.53 7.74
N PHE A 92 -12.96 -21.28 7.73
CA PHE A 92 -12.45 -20.22 6.87
C PHE A 92 -10.94 -20.04 7.04
N LYS A 93 -10.20 -20.05 5.94
CA LYS A 93 -8.74 -19.85 5.90
C LYS A 93 -8.41 -18.62 5.05
N PRO A 94 -7.29 -17.93 5.31
CA PRO A 94 -6.82 -16.84 4.45
C PRO A 94 -6.75 -17.21 2.97
N LYS A 95 -6.46 -18.49 2.67
CA LYS A 95 -6.45 -19.00 1.29
C LYS A 95 -7.82 -18.86 0.60
N ASP A 96 -8.93 -19.12 1.29
CA ASP A 96 -10.27 -19.01 0.72
C ASP A 96 -10.57 -17.57 0.29
N PHE A 97 -10.14 -16.60 1.12
CA PHE A 97 -10.21 -15.18 0.81
C PHE A 97 -9.33 -14.82 -0.39
N PHE A 98 -8.08 -15.28 -0.41
CA PHE A 98 -7.15 -15.01 -1.51
C PHE A 98 -7.62 -15.60 -2.84
N GLU A 99 -8.27 -16.77 -2.85
CA GLU A 99 -8.84 -17.37 -4.05
C GLU A 99 -9.94 -16.49 -4.66
N VAL A 100 -10.83 -15.93 -3.83
CA VAL A 100 -11.88 -15.02 -4.28
C VAL A 100 -11.30 -13.68 -4.72
N LEU A 101 -10.41 -13.10 -3.92
CA LEU A 101 -9.71 -11.85 -4.25
C LEU A 101 -8.98 -11.98 -5.58
N ASN A 102 -8.22 -13.05 -5.80
CA ASN A 102 -7.46 -13.27 -7.02
C ASN A 102 -8.35 -13.31 -8.28
N LYS A 103 -9.54 -13.94 -8.18
CA LYS A 103 -10.50 -14.01 -9.29
C LYS A 103 -11.19 -12.67 -9.57
N LYS A 104 -11.17 -11.75 -8.61
CA LYS A 104 -11.85 -10.44 -8.67
C LYS A 104 -10.90 -9.27 -8.89
N VAL A 105 -9.59 -9.49 -8.90
CA VAL A 105 -8.63 -8.47 -9.36
C VAL A 105 -9.03 -8.06 -10.79
N PRO A 106 -9.19 -6.76 -11.08
CA PRO A 106 -9.50 -6.31 -12.42
C PRO A 106 -8.36 -6.65 -13.38
N ALA A 107 -8.68 -7.00 -14.62
CA ALA A 107 -7.66 -7.24 -15.63
C ALA A 107 -7.02 -5.94 -16.16
N GLU A 108 -7.70 -4.81 -15.96
CA GLU A 108 -7.31 -3.51 -16.48
C GLU A 108 -7.10 -2.49 -15.34
N PHE A 109 -6.09 -1.64 -15.51
CA PHE A 109 -5.86 -0.45 -14.71
C PHE A 109 -7.09 0.46 -14.76
N SER A 110 -7.53 0.85 -13.57
CA SER A 110 -8.63 1.76 -13.32
C SER A 110 -8.14 3.20 -13.12
N LYS A 111 -7.42 3.44 -12.02
CA LYS A 111 -7.01 4.77 -11.56
C LYS A 111 -5.78 4.64 -10.66
N ARG A 112 -4.91 5.64 -10.73
CA ARG A 112 -3.79 5.83 -9.81
C ARG A 112 -4.27 6.45 -8.48
N PRO A 113 -3.93 5.88 -7.31
CA PRO A 113 -4.21 6.53 -6.02
C PRO A 113 -3.33 7.77 -5.84
N LYS A 114 -3.81 8.76 -5.09
CA LYS A 114 -2.98 9.86 -4.60
C LYS A 114 -2.01 9.33 -3.56
N TYR A 115 -0.81 9.89 -3.46
CA TYR A 115 0.13 9.47 -2.41
C TYR A 115 -0.43 9.70 -1.01
N THR A 116 -1.26 10.73 -0.81
CA THR A 116 -1.94 10.98 0.48
C THR A 116 -2.87 9.85 0.87
N GLU A 117 -3.59 9.25 -0.10
CA GLU A 117 -4.42 8.06 0.13
C GLU A 117 -3.55 6.88 0.56
N VAL A 118 -2.39 6.68 -0.09
CA VAL A 118 -1.44 5.63 0.27
C VAL A 118 -0.83 5.86 1.66
N LEU A 119 -0.44 7.10 1.99
CA LEU A 119 0.16 7.44 3.28
C LEU A 119 -0.81 7.24 4.44
N ASN A 120 -2.08 7.63 4.28
CA ASN A 120 -3.12 7.40 5.28
C ASN A 120 -3.24 5.90 5.63
N ILE A 121 -3.24 5.05 4.62
CA ILE A 121 -3.37 3.60 4.78
C ILE A 121 -2.07 2.98 5.32
N ALA A 122 -0.91 3.39 4.79
CA ALA A 122 0.39 2.89 5.24
C ALA A 122 0.66 3.21 6.71
N ALA A 123 0.18 4.36 7.21
CA ALA A 123 0.34 4.78 8.60
C ALA A 123 -0.24 3.79 9.63
N ASP A 124 -1.23 2.99 9.24
CA ASP A 124 -1.91 2.05 10.13
C ASP A 124 -1.18 0.71 10.25
N VAL A 125 -0.31 0.38 9.28
CA VAL A 125 0.35 -0.92 9.18
C VAL A 125 1.88 -0.84 9.13
N ARG A 126 2.45 0.34 8.89
CA ARG A 126 3.89 0.62 8.84
C ARG A 126 4.26 1.73 9.81
N LYS A 127 5.52 1.75 10.25
CA LYS A 127 6.08 2.81 11.09
C LYS A 127 6.55 3.97 10.20
N ILE A 128 5.71 4.99 10.05
CA ILE A 128 6.03 6.20 9.29
C ILE A 128 6.30 7.39 10.23
N GLU A 129 7.18 8.30 9.82
CA GLU A 129 7.48 9.52 10.58
C GLU A 129 6.28 10.49 10.52
N GLU A 130 5.94 11.10 11.66
CA GLU A 130 4.90 12.14 11.76
C GLU A 130 3.62 11.77 10.99
N ARG A 131 2.93 10.72 11.46
CA ARG A 131 1.82 10.06 10.72
C ARG A 131 0.73 11.02 10.23
N ASP A 132 0.47 12.10 10.96
CA ASP A 132 -0.60 13.06 10.65
C ASP A 132 -0.20 14.07 9.55
N LYS A 133 1.10 14.18 9.25
CA LYS A 133 1.62 15.09 8.21
C LYS A 133 1.69 14.37 6.87
N ILE A 134 0.61 14.37 6.10
CA ILE A 134 0.55 13.61 4.85
C ILE A 134 0.86 14.44 3.60
N TYR A 135 0.98 15.76 3.73
CA TYR A 135 1.16 16.66 2.60
C TYR A 135 2.65 16.93 2.35
N PHE A 136 3.12 16.81 1.11
CA PHE A 136 4.54 16.94 0.78
C PHE A 136 4.98 18.41 0.71
N PHE A 137 6.01 18.78 1.48
CA PHE A 137 6.49 20.16 1.58
C PHE A 137 7.81 20.43 0.82
N GLY A 138 8.60 19.39 0.55
CA GLY A 138 9.88 19.51 -0.15
C GLY A 138 10.95 18.57 0.38
N TRP A 139 12.20 18.88 0.06
CA TRP A 139 13.36 18.08 0.43
C TRP A 139 14.30 18.85 1.34
N TYR A 140 14.95 18.15 2.27
CA TYR A 140 15.94 18.72 3.16
C TYR A 140 17.23 17.90 3.11
N LYS A 141 18.32 18.50 2.64
CA LYS A 141 19.65 17.88 2.66
C LYS A 141 20.20 17.93 4.08
N ASN A 142 20.40 16.77 4.69
CA ASN A 142 20.87 16.70 6.06
C ASN A 142 22.35 17.12 6.14
N PRO A 143 22.73 17.90 7.17
CA PRO A 143 24.12 18.28 7.39
C PRO A 143 24.98 17.08 7.80
N ALA A 144 26.30 17.26 7.71
CA ALA A 144 27.24 16.27 8.22
C ALA A 144 26.96 15.93 9.70
N GLY A 145 27.04 14.64 10.05
CA GLY A 145 26.71 14.15 11.39
C GLY A 145 25.22 13.88 11.63
N ARG A 146 24.32 14.22 10.70
CA ARG A 146 22.90 13.79 10.73
C ARG A 146 22.60 12.84 9.58
N LYS A 147 21.68 11.91 9.81
CA LYS A 147 21.22 10.95 8.80
C LYS A 147 19.71 11.01 8.63
N VAL A 148 19.24 10.83 7.39
CA VAL A 148 17.82 10.55 7.13
C VAL A 148 17.38 9.33 7.94
N ARG A 149 16.21 9.42 8.55
CA ARG A 149 15.69 8.39 9.45
C ARG A 149 14.98 7.27 8.68
N PRO A 150 15.03 6.02 9.15
CA PRO A 150 14.30 4.92 8.53
C PRO A 150 12.80 5.18 8.37
N GLU A 151 12.16 5.82 9.35
CA GLU A 151 10.73 6.15 9.32
C GLU A 151 10.39 7.22 8.27
N ASN A 152 11.33 8.13 7.97
CA ASN A 152 11.20 9.11 6.89
C ASN A 152 11.38 8.43 5.52
N LEU A 153 12.33 7.49 5.42
CA LEU A 153 12.52 6.68 4.21
C LEU A 153 11.29 5.81 3.93
N GLU A 154 10.69 5.18 4.94
CA GLU A 154 9.46 4.40 4.78
C GLU A 154 8.28 5.27 4.31
N LYS A 155 8.19 6.51 4.80
CA LYS A 155 7.20 7.48 4.32
C LYS A 155 7.44 7.88 2.87
N THR A 156 8.69 8.17 2.51
CA THR A 156 9.12 8.47 1.14
C THR A 156 8.81 7.31 0.20
N LYS A 157 9.12 6.08 0.62
CA LYS A 157 8.85 4.83 -0.09
C LYS A 157 7.35 4.65 -0.35
N SER A 158 6.54 4.82 0.70
CA SER A 158 5.08 4.72 0.62
C SER A 158 4.49 5.78 -0.31
N ALA A 159 5.02 6.99 -0.31
CA ALA A 159 4.52 8.08 -1.16
C ALA A 159 4.99 8.00 -2.62
N PHE A 160 6.27 7.69 -2.85
CA PHE A 160 6.96 7.93 -4.12
C PHE A 160 7.78 6.74 -4.65
N GLY A 161 7.77 5.60 -3.96
CA GLY A 161 8.39 4.36 -4.43
C GLY A 161 9.84 4.18 -3.97
N ASP A 162 10.39 2.99 -4.25
CA ASP A 162 11.72 2.57 -3.82
C ASP A 162 12.82 3.44 -4.42
N GLU A 163 12.69 3.82 -5.69
CA GLU A 163 13.70 4.61 -6.39
C GLU A 163 13.93 5.95 -5.68
N LYS A 164 12.85 6.68 -5.37
CA LYS A 164 12.94 7.96 -4.65
C LYS A 164 13.45 7.79 -3.22
N ALA A 165 13.02 6.74 -2.52
CA ALA A 165 13.54 6.46 -1.18
C ALA A 165 15.05 6.12 -1.21
N GLN A 166 15.51 5.40 -2.22
CA GLN A 166 16.92 5.06 -2.39
C GLN A 166 17.78 6.30 -2.66
N VAL A 167 17.33 7.19 -3.57
CA VAL A 167 18.02 8.47 -3.82
C VAL A 167 18.12 9.30 -2.53
N CYS A 168 17.03 9.36 -1.75
CA CYS A 168 17.03 10.06 -0.46
C CYS A 168 18.05 9.47 0.53
N SER A 169 18.10 8.15 0.63
CA SER A 169 19.07 7.44 1.48
C SER A 169 20.51 7.76 1.06
N ASP A 170 20.82 7.63 -0.23
CA ASP A 170 22.19 7.78 -0.75
C ASP A 170 22.69 9.21 -0.65
N LYS A 171 21.83 10.19 -0.93
CA LYS A 171 22.16 11.63 -0.87
C LYS A 171 21.96 12.23 0.53
N ASN A 172 21.52 11.45 1.50
CA ASN A 172 21.20 11.89 2.85
C ASN A 172 20.14 13.01 2.90
N ILE A 173 19.09 12.87 2.11
CA ILE A 173 17.98 13.82 1.98
C ILE A 173 16.76 13.28 2.73
N SER A 174 16.08 14.15 3.48
CA SER A 174 14.79 13.88 4.10
C SER A 174 13.66 14.46 3.26
N SER A 175 12.58 13.70 3.08
CA SER A 175 11.31 14.28 2.62
C SER A 175 10.67 15.05 3.77
N CYS A 176 10.20 16.26 3.49
CA CYS A 176 9.54 17.14 4.44
C CYS A 176 8.03 17.09 4.23
N TRP A 177 7.29 17.08 5.34
CA TRP A 177 5.84 16.91 5.31
C TRP A 177 5.14 17.90 6.23
N THR A 178 3.85 18.14 5.95
CA THR A 178 2.97 19.05 6.68
C THR A 178 1.57 18.44 6.81
N ASP A 179 0.83 18.88 7.82
CA ASP A 179 -0.58 18.57 8.06
C ASP A 179 -1.53 19.60 7.42
N VAL A 180 -0.98 20.67 6.84
CA VAL A 180 -1.74 21.75 6.20
C VAL A 180 -1.92 21.46 4.71
N ALA A 181 -3.15 21.12 4.33
CA ALA A 181 -3.55 21.00 2.93
C ALA A 181 -3.24 22.29 2.15
N ASN A 182 -2.77 22.17 0.91
CA ASN A 182 -2.41 23.27 -0.01
C ASN A 182 -1.11 24.04 0.29
N SER A 183 -0.36 23.68 1.34
CA SER A 183 1.03 24.12 1.47
C SER A 183 2.02 23.24 0.69
N GLU A 184 1.48 22.33 -0.13
CA GLU A 184 2.25 21.42 -0.96
C GLU A 184 2.91 22.15 -2.11
N ASP A 185 4.20 21.90 -2.27
CA ASP A 185 4.95 22.39 -3.41
C ASP A 185 5.34 21.21 -4.29
N LEU A 186 4.46 20.88 -5.23
CA LEU A 186 4.65 19.75 -6.15
C LEU A 186 5.83 19.98 -7.11
N THR A 187 6.27 21.23 -7.31
CA THR A 187 7.45 21.52 -8.16
C THR A 187 8.71 20.87 -7.59
N LYS A 188 8.74 20.68 -6.27
CA LYS A 188 9.87 20.08 -5.58
C LYS A 188 9.99 18.58 -5.78
N LEU A 189 8.96 17.85 -6.22
CA LEU A 189 8.99 16.37 -6.32
C LEU A 189 10.17 15.83 -7.16
N ASN A 190 10.67 16.62 -8.10
CA ASN A 190 11.75 16.24 -9.00
C ASN A 190 13.13 16.79 -8.60
N GLU A 191 13.26 17.49 -7.48
CA GLU A 191 14.50 18.16 -7.06
C GLU A 191 15.48 17.28 -6.27
N VAL A 192 15.18 15.99 -6.10
CA VAL A 192 15.93 15.06 -5.23
C VAL A 192 17.18 14.43 -5.86
#